data_AF-A0A7Y2ATU0-F1
#
_entry.id   AF-A0A7Y2ATU0-F1
#
_cell.length_a   1.000
_cell.length_b   1.000
_cell.length_c   1.000
_cell.angle_alpha   90.00
_cell.angle_beta   90.00
_cell.angle_gamma   90.00
#
_symmetry.space_group_name_H-M   'P 1'
#
loop_
_entity.id
_entity.type
_entity.pdbx_description
1 polymer ?
#
loop_
_entity_poly.entity_id
_entity_poly.type
_entity_poly.pdbx_seq_one_letter_code
_entity_poly.pdbx_strand_id
1 'polypeptide(L)'
;MKKKVVKITALVLVLLIGALLAIPIVLENKIGDLLKDKVNQSINGTFGFSEAKLSLISSFPNAELNIQDAYLINNAPFEGDTLFSAGGLSLTMSVFELFKDSKEPL
;
A
#
# COMPACT_ATOMS: atom_id res chain seq x y z
N MET A 1 -16.79 -5.96 -39.23
CA MET A 1 -16.76 -4.98 -38.11
C MET A 1 -16.65 -5.67 -36.74
N LYS A 2 -17.50 -6.66 -36.41
CA LYS A 2 -17.46 -7.41 -35.12
C LYS A 2 -16.09 -8.02 -34.76
N LYS A 3 -15.37 -8.62 -35.73
CA LYS A 3 -14.03 -9.21 -35.51
C LYS A 3 -12.95 -8.19 -35.06
N LYS A 4 -13.05 -6.92 -35.47
CA LYS A 4 -12.10 -5.87 -35.05
C LYS A 4 -12.38 -5.44 -33.61
N VAL A 5 -13.65 -5.27 -33.25
CA VAL A 5 -14.08 -4.94 -31.88
C VAL A 5 -13.62 -6.02 -30.90
N VAL A 6 -13.88 -7.31 -31.21
CA VAL A 6 -13.46 -8.43 -30.34
C VAL A 6 -11.94 -8.45 -30.13
N LYS A 7 -11.13 -8.23 -31.18
CA LYS A 7 -9.67 -8.17 -31.05
C LYS A 7 -9.20 -7.01 -30.17
N ILE A 8 -9.80 -5.83 -30.33
CA ILE A 8 -9.47 -4.65 -29.53
C ILE A 8 -9.88 -4.85 -28.07
N THR A 9 -11.10 -5.33 -27.82
CA THR A 9 -11.59 -5.62 -26.46
C THR A 9 -10.71 -6.66 -25.78
N ALA A 10 -10.32 -7.72 -26.49
CA ALA A 10 -9.41 -8.73 -25.95
C ALA A 10 -8.03 -8.14 -25.60
N LEU A 11 -7.46 -7.30 -26.47
CA LEU A 11 -6.18 -6.64 -26.21
C LEU A 11 -6.26 -5.71 -24.98
N VAL A 12 -7.30 -4.89 -24.90
CA VAL A 12 -7.52 -3.98 -23.76
C VAL A 12 -7.67 -4.77 -22.46
N LEU A 13 -8.42 -5.87 -22.48
CA LEU A 13 -8.62 -6.70 -21.29
C LEU A 13 -7.30 -7.33 -20.81
N VAL A 14 -6.48 -7.82 -21.73
CA VAL A 14 -5.13 -8.33 -21.42
C VAL A 14 -4.25 -7.24 -20.81
N LEU A 15 -4.27 -6.03 -21.38
CA LEU A 15 -3.49 -4.90 -20.84
C LEU A 15 -3.96 -4.50 -19.44
N LEU A 16 -5.27 -4.47 -19.19
CA LEU A 16 -5.81 -4.15 -17.87
C LEU A 16 -5.42 -5.19 -16.82
N ILE A 17 -5.50 -6.49 -17.15
CA ILE A 17 -5.06 -7.56 -16.24
C ILE A 17 -3.55 -7.44 -15.99
N GLY A 18 -2.76 -7.20 -17.04
CA GLY A 18 -1.32 -6.98 -16.90
C GLY A 18 -0.99 -5.80 -15.98
N ALA A 19 -1.72 -4.69 -16.11
CA ALA A 19 -1.55 -3.52 -15.25
C ALA A 19 -1.94 -3.81 -13.79
N LEU A 20 -3.05 -4.52 -13.54
CA LEU A 20 -3.48 -4.91 -12.19
C LEU A 20 -2.44 -5.75 -11.44
N LEU A 21 -1.64 -6.54 -12.15
CA LEU A 21 -0.55 -7.34 -11.57
C LEU A 21 0.76 -6.55 -11.45
N ALA A 22 1.09 -5.72 -12.44
CA ALA A 22 2.35 -4.99 -12.48
C ALA A 22 2.39 -3.78 -11.53
N ILE A 23 1.28 -3.02 -11.42
CA ILE A 23 1.22 -1.81 -10.60
C ILE A 23 1.57 -2.09 -9.12
N PRO A 24 0.96 -3.11 -8.45
CA PRO A 24 1.34 -3.48 -7.09
C PRO A 24 2.84 -3.68 -6.91
N ILE A 25 3.45 -4.49 -7.78
CA ILE A 25 4.86 -4.88 -7.70
C ILE A 25 5.78 -3.65 -7.80
N VAL A 26 5.44 -2.69 -8.67
CA VAL A 26 6.27 -1.50 -8.88
C VAL A 26 6.10 -0.48 -7.74
N LEU A 27 4.91 -0.39 -7.13
CA LEU A 27 4.57 0.64 -6.14
C LEU A 27 4.75 0.20 -4.68
N GLU A 28 4.79 -1.11 -4.41
CA GLU A 28 4.83 -1.69 -3.07
C GLU A 28 5.90 -1.05 -2.16
N ASN A 29 7.16 -1.04 -2.60
CA ASN A 29 8.27 -0.46 -1.86
C ASN A 29 8.07 1.02 -1.56
N LYS A 30 7.64 1.79 -2.56
CA LYS A 30 7.44 3.25 -2.44
C LYS A 30 6.35 3.58 -1.42
N ILE A 31 5.27 2.80 -1.37
CA ILE A 31 4.17 3.03 -0.43
C ILE A 31 4.58 2.63 0.98
N GLY A 32 5.31 1.53 1.14
CA GLY A 32 5.87 1.12 2.42
C GLY A 32 6.74 2.24 3.03
N ASP A 33 7.68 2.77 2.26
CA ASP A 33 8.56 3.85 2.72
C ASP A 33 7.77 5.11 3.10
N LEU A 34 6.84 5.54 2.23
CA LEU A 34 6.00 6.72 2.48
C LEU A 34 5.13 6.57 3.73
N LEU A 35 4.57 5.37 3.97
CA LEU A 35 3.77 5.10 5.16
C LEU A 35 4.66 5.19 6.40
N LYS A 36 5.82 4.54 6.39
CA LYS A 36 6.76 4.56 7.51
C LYS A 36 7.18 5.99 7.86
N ASP A 37 7.50 6.79 6.85
CA ASP A 37 7.90 8.18 7.04
C ASP A 37 6.76 9.04 7.59
N LYS A 38 5.56 8.97 6.99
CA LYS A 38 4.41 9.77 7.43
C LYS A 38 3.99 9.40 8.85
N VAL A 39 3.98 8.12 9.19
CA VAL A 39 3.63 7.67 10.54
C VAL A 39 4.66 8.17 11.56
N ASN A 40 5.96 7.97 11.30
CA ASN A 40 7.02 8.44 12.20
C ASN A 40 7.05 9.97 12.37
N GLN A 41 6.65 10.73 11.35
CA GLN A 41 6.49 12.19 11.46
C GLN A 41 5.26 12.62 12.26
N SER A 42 4.26 11.74 12.40
CA SER A 42 2.96 12.05 13.01
C SER A 42 2.84 11.60 14.47
N ILE A 43 3.80 10.81 14.98
CA ILE A 43 3.75 10.23 16.32
C ILE A 43 5.04 10.50 17.10
N ASN A 44 4.97 10.43 18.44
CA ASN A 44 6.15 10.48 19.31
C ASN A 44 6.63 9.06 19.64
N GLY A 45 7.27 8.41 18.67
CA GLY A 45 7.80 7.05 18.80
C GLY A 45 8.43 6.58 17.50
N THR A 46 8.93 5.34 17.49
CA THR A 46 9.51 4.71 16.30
C THR A 46 8.59 3.60 15.79
N PHE A 47 7.92 3.85 14.69
CA PHE A 47 7.12 2.89 13.94
C PHE A 47 7.96 2.15 12.89
N GLY A 48 7.72 0.84 12.78
CA GLY A 48 8.33 -0.01 11.76
C GLY A 48 7.49 -1.25 11.48
N PHE A 49 7.90 -1.99 10.46
CA PHE A 49 7.30 -3.25 10.02
C PHE A 49 8.33 -4.04 9.19
N SER A 50 8.06 -5.33 8.97
CA SER A 50 8.91 -6.22 8.19
C SER A 50 8.66 -6.08 6.68
N GLU A 51 7.38 -6.08 6.29
CA GLU A 51 6.96 -6.06 4.89
C GLU A 51 5.64 -5.31 4.75
N ALA A 52 5.41 -4.66 3.60
CA ALA A 52 4.13 -4.05 3.26
C ALA A 52 3.77 -4.44 1.83
N LYS A 53 2.67 -5.18 1.63
CA LYS A 53 2.20 -5.71 0.35
C LYS A 53 1.00 -4.96 -0.17
N LEU A 54 1.10 -4.42 -1.39
CA LEU A 54 -0.03 -3.76 -2.05
C LEU A 54 -0.84 -4.78 -2.85
N SER A 55 -2.17 -4.70 -2.78
CA SER A 55 -3.10 -5.44 -3.63
C SER A 55 -4.18 -4.51 -4.17
N LEU A 56 -4.42 -4.59 -5.48
CA LEU A 56 -5.54 -3.90 -6.14
C LEU A 56 -6.77 -4.80 -6.33
N ILE A 57 -6.66 -6.09 -5.97
CA ILE A 57 -7.69 -7.09 -6.23
C ILE A 57 -8.41 -7.48 -4.94
N SER A 58 -7.68 -7.61 -3.83
CA SER A 58 -8.20 -8.13 -2.55
C SER A 58 -9.39 -7.33 -2.02
N SER A 59 -9.37 -6.00 -2.20
CA SER A 59 -10.40 -5.07 -1.73
C SER A 59 -11.01 -4.21 -2.85
N PHE A 60 -10.98 -4.68 -4.11
CA PHE A 60 -11.46 -3.91 -5.26
C PHE A 60 -12.92 -3.42 -5.07
N PRO A 61 -13.26 -2.14 -5.36
CA PRO A 61 -12.51 -1.15 -6.14
C PRO A 61 -11.41 -0.38 -5.39
N ASN A 62 -11.25 -0.63 -4.09
CA ASN A 62 -10.21 -0.02 -3.28
C ASN A 62 -8.90 -0.82 -3.35
N ALA A 63 -7.80 -0.18 -2.99
CA ALA A 63 -6.52 -0.83 -2.77
C ALA A 63 -6.45 -1.32 -1.31
N GLU A 64 -5.73 -2.42 -1.10
CA GLU A 64 -5.39 -2.93 0.22
C GLU A 64 -3.87 -2.97 0.38
N LEU A 65 -3.37 -2.42 1.48
CA LEU A 65 -1.99 -2.54 1.90
C LEU A 65 -1.94 -3.44 3.14
N ASN A 66 -1.31 -4.61 3.00
CA ASN A 66 -1.13 -5.56 4.09
C ASN A 66 0.28 -5.41 4.67
N ILE A 67 0.37 -5.05 5.93
CA ILE A 67 1.60 -4.77 6.67
C ILE A 67 1.85 -5.94 7.62
N GLN A 68 3.02 -6.54 7.53
CA GLN A 68 3.43 -7.67 8.37
C GLN A 68 4.40 -7.23 9.46
N ASP A 69 4.21 -7.77 10.65
CA ASP A 69 5.04 -7.52 11.84
C ASP A 69 5.21 -6.03 12.17
N ALA A 70 4.10 -5.29 12.17
CA ALA A 70 4.08 -3.88 12.51
C ALA A 70 4.35 -3.68 14.02
N TYR A 71 5.18 -2.71 14.35
CA TYR A 71 5.51 -2.38 15.74
C TYR A 71 5.65 -0.87 15.94
N LEU A 72 5.48 -0.45 17.20
CA LEU A 72 5.73 0.91 17.66
C LEU A 72 6.50 0.87 18.96
N ILE A 73 7.70 1.43 18.95
CA ILE A 73 8.57 1.59 20.13
C ILE A 73 8.39 3.00 20.69
N ASN A 74 8.26 3.08 22.01
CA ASN A 74 8.14 4.35 22.72
C ASN A 74 9.46 5.12 22.77
N ASN A 75 9.33 6.44 22.80
CA ASN A 75 10.37 7.35 23.24
C ASN A 75 10.24 7.60 24.76
N ALA A 76 11.05 8.51 25.31
CA ALA A 76 10.98 8.91 26.71
C ALA A 76 9.53 9.27 27.14
N PRO A 77 9.10 8.88 28.36
CA PRO A 77 9.89 8.27 29.43
C PRO A 77 10.01 6.74 29.39
N PHE A 78 9.38 6.07 28.42
CA PHE A 78 9.38 4.60 28.28
C PHE A 78 10.25 4.17 27.10
N GLU A 79 11.44 4.77 26.99
CA GLU A 79 12.33 4.57 25.85
C GLU A 79 12.72 3.09 25.69
N GLY A 80 12.51 2.56 24.49
CA GLY A 80 12.82 1.16 24.17
C GLY A 80 11.70 0.16 24.46
N ASP A 81 10.65 0.55 25.19
CA ASP A 81 9.48 -0.31 25.39
C ASP A 81 8.59 -0.35 24.15
N THR A 82 7.98 -1.50 23.87
CA THR A 82 7.04 -1.67 22.76
C THR A 82 5.64 -1.25 23.18
N LEU A 83 5.12 -0.18 22.59
CA LEU A 83 3.76 0.31 22.83
C LEU A 83 2.71 -0.50 22.05
N PHE A 84 3.06 -0.93 20.84
CA PHE A 84 2.17 -1.68 19.96
C PHE A 84 2.97 -2.70 19.14
N SER A 85 2.40 -3.89 18.94
CA SER A 85 2.93 -4.93 18.06
C SER A 85 1.77 -5.72 17.45
N ALA A 86 1.79 -5.93 16.15
CA ALA A 86 0.80 -6.72 15.42
C ALA A 86 1.47 -7.56 14.35
N GLY A 87 1.16 -8.87 14.31
CA GLY A 87 1.66 -9.76 13.26
C GLY A 87 1.12 -9.45 11.87
N GLY A 88 -0.03 -8.77 11.78
CA GLY A 88 -0.62 -8.35 10.51
C GLY A 88 -1.58 -7.18 10.67
N LEU A 89 -1.51 -6.23 9.75
CA LEU A 89 -2.35 -5.02 9.68
C LEU A 89 -2.79 -4.83 8.23
N SER A 90 -4.10 -4.84 7.95
CA SER A 90 -4.63 -4.52 6.63
C SER A 90 -5.20 -3.12 6.62
N LEU A 91 -4.75 -2.29 5.68
CA LEU A 91 -5.25 -0.94 5.44
C LEU A 91 -5.95 -0.89 4.09
N THR A 92 -7.22 -0.53 4.06
CA THR A 92 -7.98 -0.35 2.81
C THR A 92 -8.08 1.14 2.49
N MET A 93 -7.67 1.51 1.28
CA MET A 93 -7.62 2.90 0.81
C MET A 93 -8.12 3.05 -0.62
N SER A 94 -8.47 4.25 -1.03
CA SER A 94 -8.88 4.48 -2.42
C SER A 94 -7.70 4.24 -3.37
N VAL A 95 -7.91 3.55 -4.49
CA VAL A 95 -6.85 3.37 -5.53
C VAL A 95 -6.30 4.69 -6.05
N PHE A 96 -7.07 5.78 -5.92
CA PHE A 96 -6.65 7.12 -6.31
C PHE A 96 -5.55 7.68 -5.41
N GLU A 97 -5.44 7.23 -4.16
CA GLU A 97 -4.38 7.67 -3.23
C GLU A 97 -2.98 7.25 -3.70
N LEU A 98 -2.87 6.17 -4.49
CA LEU A 98 -1.61 5.71 -5.08
C LEU A 98 -0.98 6.72 -6.05
N PHE A 99 -1.78 7.67 -6.55
CA PHE A 99 -1.38 8.69 -7.51
C PHE A 99 -1.16 10.08 -6.88
N LYS A 100 -1.40 10.24 -5.58
CA LYS A 100 -1.15 11.50 -4.86
C LYS A 100 0.35 11.79 -4.74
N ASP A 101 0.71 13.07 -4.75
CA ASP A 101 2.07 13.51 -4.47
C ASP A 101 2.41 13.27 -2.99
N SER A 102 3.69 13.07 -2.67
CA SER A 102 4.14 12.80 -1.30
C SER A 102 3.84 13.94 -0.32
N LYS A 103 3.64 15.16 -0.83
CA LYS A 103 3.25 16.34 -0.03
C LYS A 103 1.77 16.39 0.34
N GLU A 104 0.93 15.57 -0.30
CA GLU A 104 -0.50 15.54 -0.01
C GLU A 104 -0.79 14.63 1.20
N PRO A 105 -1.84 14.93 1.98
CA PRO A 105 -2.31 14.03 3.01
C PRO A 105 -2.83 12.74 2.35
N LEU A 106 -2.44 11.60 2.92
CA LEU A 106 -2.99 10.29 2.55
C LEU A 106 -4.47 10.28 2.96
#